data_AF-A0A952JWB5-F1
#
_entry.id   AF-A0A952JWB5-F1
#
_cell.length_a   1.000
_cell.length_b   1.000
_cell.length_c   1.000
_cell.angle_alpha   90.00
_cell.angle_beta   90.00
_cell.angle_gamma   90.00
#
_symmetry.space_group_name_H-M   'P 1'
#
loop_
_entity.id
_entity.type
_entity.pdbx_description
1 polymer ?
#
loop_
_entity_poly.entity_id
_entity_poly.type
_entity_poly.pdbx_seq_one_letter_code
_entity_poly.pdbx_strand_id
1 'polypeptide(L)'
;MGTYEGYIYIKLNEANNEEMVEIKLESSTERSKGSVTKTSSSIKLNILSIRSIEIDSVTYEIRHIEYEYDKYYRNCCVKKGISNGLITLYSWGTKTEPGTYSLLPKNNTSARLIKHISTIQTYLAFGGCKDFLKKMRDKEDGYFMKEDAPDEERLSTWIKWINETQNCTTK
;
A
#
# COMPACT_ATOMS: atom_id res chain seq x y z
N MET A 1 -18.50 11.13 14.96
CA MET A 1 -17.03 10.90 14.92
C MET A 1 -16.38 12.12 15.55
N GLY A 2 -15.50 11.92 16.53
CA GLY A 2 -14.77 13.01 17.20
C GLY A 2 -13.37 13.17 16.62
N THR A 3 -12.77 14.34 16.83
CA THR A 3 -11.36 14.61 16.53
C THR A 3 -10.55 14.41 17.80
N TYR A 4 -9.43 13.69 17.72
CA TYR A 4 -8.54 13.42 18.85
C TYR A 4 -7.10 13.78 18.47
N GLU A 5 -6.37 14.38 19.42
CA GLU A 5 -4.94 14.65 19.30
C GLU A 5 -4.16 13.67 20.17
N GLY A 6 -3.08 13.11 19.63
CA GLY A 6 -2.31 12.08 20.31
C GLY A 6 -1.21 11.47 19.45
N TYR A 7 -0.52 10.49 20.03
CA TYR A 7 0.59 9.78 19.39
C TYR A 7 0.15 8.39 18.93
N ILE A 8 0.45 8.07 17.68
CA ILE A 8 0.24 6.76 17.07
C ILE A 8 1.61 6.16 16.76
N TYR A 9 1.85 4.93 17.19
CA TYR A 9 3.09 4.21 16.91
C TYR A 9 2.82 3.14 15.85
N ILE A 10 3.46 3.28 14.69
CA ILE A 10 3.34 2.32 13.59
C ILE A 10 4.71 2.02 13.00
N LYS A 11 4.96 0.74 12.74
CA LYS A 11 6.21 0.31 12.10
C LYS A 11 6.10 0.52 10.60
N LEU A 12 7.05 1.28 10.04
CA LEU A 12 7.06 1.64 8.61
C LEU A 12 7.74 0.57 7.74
N ASN A 13 8.67 -0.19 8.30
CA ASN A 13 9.58 -1.10 7.58
C ASN A 13 9.47 -2.56 8.02
N GLU A 14 8.42 -2.92 8.76
CA GLU A 14 8.14 -4.29 9.19
C GLU A 14 6.62 -4.46 9.38
N ALA A 15 6.18 -5.71 9.49
CA ALA A 15 4.76 -6.04 9.58
C ALA A 15 4.21 -5.61 10.95
N ASN A 16 3.04 -4.95 10.96
CA ASN A 16 2.32 -4.64 12.19
C ASN A 16 1.39 -5.81 12.51
N ASN A 17 1.92 -6.87 13.12
CA ASN A 17 1.18 -8.12 13.35
C ASN A 17 -0.01 -7.96 14.32
N GLU A 18 -0.08 -6.86 15.06
CA GLU A 18 -1.20 -6.53 15.93
C GLU A 18 -2.39 -5.99 15.12
N GLU A 19 -3.61 -6.40 15.51
CA GLU A 19 -4.85 -5.95 14.87
C GLU A 19 -5.29 -4.56 15.35
N MET A 20 -4.83 -4.15 16.52
CA MET A 20 -5.19 -2.90 17.17
C MET A 20 -3.96 -2.02 17.31
N VAL A 21 -4.14 -0.73 17.07
CA VAL A 21 -3.13 0.30 17.33
C VAL A 21 -3.63 1.23 18.43
N GLU A 22 -2.74 1.54 19.37
CA GLU A 22 -3.01 2.47 20.46
C GLU A 22 -2.72 3.90 20.04
N ILE A 23 -3.70 4.78 20.23
CA ILE A 23 -3.56 6.24 20.14
C ILE A 23 -3.43 6.74 21.57
N LYS A 24 -2.23 7.18 21.96
CA LYS A 24 -2.00 7.79 23.28
C LYS A 24 -2.43 9.25 23.23
N LEU A 25 -3.47 9.59 23.98
CA LEU A 25 -3.99 10.96 24.03
C LEU A 25 -3.06 11.84 24.87
N GLU A 26 -3.05 13.14 24.57
CA GLU A 26 -2.32 14.08 25.40
C GLU A 26 -2.81 14.04 26.85
N SER A 27 -1.85 14.07 27.78
CA SER A 27 -2.18 13.99 29.20
C SER A 27 -2.84 15.28 29.66
N SER A 28 -4.03 15.18 30.25
CA SER A 28 -4.61 16.31 30.98
C SER A 28 -4.03 16.36 32.39
N THR A 29 -3.82 17.58 32.88
CA THR A 29 -3.38 17.82 34.25
C THR A 29 -4.53 18.41 35.02
N GLU A 30 -5.11 17.64 35.93
CA GLU A 30 -6.16 18.14 36.82
C GLU A 30 -5.54 18.57 38.15
N ARG A 31 -5.85 19.80 38.57
CA ARG A 31 -5.48 20.32 39.89
C ARG A 31 -6.70 20.33 40.78
N SER A 32 -6.65 19.61 41.89
CA SER A 32 -7.68 19.64 42.92
C SER A 32 -7.03 19.76 44.29
N LYS A 33 -7.47 20.72 45.12
CA LYS A 33 -7.12 20.92 46.56
C LYS A 33 -5.74 20.35 46.99
N GLY A 34 -4.65 20.85 46.41
CA GLY A 34 -3.28 20.51 46.81
C GLY A 34 -2.64 19.30 46.11
N SER A 35 -3.36 18.57 45.25
CA SER A 35 -2.81 17.51 44.41
C SER A 35 -2.84 17.87 42.92
N VAL A 36 -1.79 17.44 42.21
CA VAL A 36 -1.69 17.50 40.75
C VAL A 36 -1.77 16.07 40.25
N THR A 37 -2.84 15.72 39.54
CA THR A 37 -3.01 14.39 38.95
C THR A 37 -2.82 14.50 37.44
N LYS A 38 -1.89 13.73 36.89
CA LYS A 38 -1.67 13.62 35.45
C LYS A 38 -2.42 12.40 34.95
N THR A 39 -3.44 12.60 34.12
CA THR A 39 -4.26 11.51 33.57
C THR A 39 -3.89 11.33 32.11
N SER A 40 -3.39 10.14 31.76
CA SER A 40 -3.19 9.75 30.36
C SER A 40 -4.26 8.74 29.96
N SER A 41 -5.01 9.05 28.90
CA SER A 41 -5.98 8.13 28.30
C SER A 41 -5.44 7.61 26.97
N SER A 42 -5.92 6.45 26.54
CA SER A 42 -5.62 5.91 25.22
C SER A 42 -6.87 5.35 24.54
N ILE A 43 -6.85 5.39 23.21
CA ILE A 43 -7.89 4.82 22.36
C ILE A 43 -7.27 3.67 21.58
N LYS A 44 -7.94 2.52 21.52
CA LYS A 44 -7.56 1.42 20.64
C LYS A 44 -8.37 1.49 19.36
N LEU A 45 -7.68 1.51 18.23
CA LEU A 45 -8.29 1.52 16.90
C LEU A 45 -7.91 0.25 16.14
N ASN A 46 -8.86 -0.37 15.45
CA ASN A 46 -8.53 -1.46 14.55
C ASN A 46 -7.70 -0.93 13.38
N ILE A 47 -6.52 -1.52 13.13
CA ILE A 47 -5.55 -1.01 12.16
C ILE A 47 -6.10 -1.03 10.73
N LEU A 48 -7.01 -1.95 10.40
CA LEU A 48 -7.67 -2.02 9.09
C LEU A 48 -8.74 -0.93 8.92
N SER A 49 -9.18 -0.29 10.00
CA SER A 49 -10.08 0.87 9.95
C SER A 49 -9.35 2.16 9.59
N ILE A 50 -8.01 2.17 9.62
CA ILE A 50 -7.20 3.31 9.18
C ILE A 50 -7.20 3.36 7.66
N ARG A 51 -7.93 4.34 7.11
CA ARG A 51 -8.00 4.54 5.65
C ARG A 51 -6.64 4.93 5.07
N SER A 52 -5.95 5.86 5.70
CA SER A 52 -4.64 6.37 5.27
C SER A 52 -3.95 7.11 6.42
N ILE A 53 -2.63 7.22 6.35
CA ILE A 53 -1.78 8.01 7.24
C ILE A 53 -1.00 8.99 6.36
N GLU A 54 -0.93 10.26 6.72
CA GLU A 54 -0.08 11.24 6.03
C GLU A 54 1.12 11.57 6.90
N ILE A 55 2.32 11.42 6.35
CA ILE A 55 3.60 11.73 7.02
C ILE A 55 4.41 12.56 6.03
N ASP A 56 4.80 13.78 6.39
CA ASP A 56 5.59 14.69 5.52
C ASP A 56 5.00 14.84 4.11
N SER A 57 3.68 15.04 4.01
CA SER A 57 2.91 15.13 2.76
C SER A 57 2.95 13.87 1.88
N VAL A 58 3.43 12.75 2.40
CA VAL A 58 3.38 11.43 1.76
C VAL A 58 2.21 10.63 2.33
N THR A 59 1.34 10.14 1.45
CA THR A 59 0.23 9.26 1.82
C THR A 59 0.70 7.81 1.94
N TYR A 60 0.43 7.24 3.10
CA TYR A 60 0.59 5.82 3.41
C TYR A 60 -0.78 5.16 3.59
N GLU A 61 -0.87 3.88 3.24
CA GLU A 61 -2.04 3.04 3.47
C GLU A 61 -1.62 1.78 4.24
N ILE A 62 -2.55 1.20 5.00
CA ILE A 62 -2.33 -0.09 5.66
C ILE A 62 -2.81 -1.21 4.75
N ARG A 63 -1.90 -2.10 4.35
CA ARG A 63 -2.20 -3.22 3.45
C ARG A 63 -1.54 -4.51 3.90
N HIS A 64 -2.18 -5.63 3.59
CA HIS A 64 -1.50 -6.92 3.55
C HIS A 64 -0.67 -6.99 2.26
N ILE A 65 0.56 -7.50 2.36
CA ILE A 65 1.43 -7.76 1.21
C ILE A 65 1.64 -9.27 1.09
N GLU A 66 1.10 -9.86 0.04
CA GLU A 66 1.35 -11.25 -0.33
C GLU A 66 2.76 -11.39 -0.91
N TYR A 67 3.59 -12.23 -0.29
CA TYR A 67 4.96 -12.50 -0.74
C TYR A 67 5.16 -13.92 -1.26
N GLU A 68 4.23 -14.83 -0.99
CA GLU A 68 4.12 -16.17 -1.59
C GLU A 68 2.63 -16.55 -1.58
N TYR A 69 2.26 -17.61 -2.30
CA TYR A 69 0.86 -18.08 -2.33
C TYR A 69 0.32 -18.29 -0.91
N ASP A 70 -0.72 -17.54 -0.56
CA ASP A 70 -1.35 -17.51 0.77
C ASP A 70 -0.44 -17.11 1.96
N LYS A 71 0.73 -16.51 1.70
CA LYS A 71 1.61 -15.97 2.75
C LYS A 71 1.72 -14.45 2.65
N TYR A 72 1.50 -13.80 3.80
CA TYR A 72 1.33 -12.36 3.88
C TYR A 72 2.22 -11.71 4.94
N TYR A 73 2.82 -10.57 4.62
CA TYR A 73 3.16 -9.57 5.62
C TYR A 73 1.88 -8.83 6.01
N ARG A 74 1.58 -8.78 7.31
CA ARG A 74 0.32 -8.21 7.80
C ARG A 74 0.44 -6.72 8.13
N ASN A 75 -0.62 -5.97 7.82
CA ASN A 75 -0.81 -4.56 8.16
C ASN A 75 0.45 -3.70 7.91
N CYS A 76 1.03 -3.86 6.73
CA CYS A 76 2.20 -3.09 6.31
C CYS A 76 1.79 -1.65 6.03
N CYS A 77 2.51 -0.70 6.63
CA CYS A 77 2.36 0.72 6.31
C CYS A 77 3.11 0.99 4.99
N VAL A 78 2.37 1.03 3.89
CA VAL A 78 2.93 1.14 2.54
C VAL A 78 2.74 2.53 1.99
N LYS A 79 3.80 3.09 1.39
CA LYS A 79 3.73 4.37 0.68
C LYS A 79 2.98 4.16 -0.63
N LYS A 80 1.94 4.97 -0.86
CA LYS A 80 1.18 4.97 -2.10
C LYS A 80 2.00 5.63 -3.20
N GLY A 81 2.23 4.91 -4.29
CA GLY A 81 2.87 5.40 -5.49
C GLY A 81 1.85 5.76 -6.58
N ILE A 82 2.26 5.58 -7.83
CA ILE A 82 1.41 5.83 -8.99
C ILE A 82 0.22 4.86 -9.06
N SER A 83 -0.89 5.35 -9.58
CA SER A 83 -2.11 4.58 -9.80
C SER A 83 -2.79 5.07 -11.08
N ASN A 84 -3.40 4.15 -11.82
CA ASN A 84 -4.27 4.44 -12.96
C ASN A 84 -5.75 4.12 -12.64
N GLY A 85 -6.08 3.91 -11.35
CA GLY A 85 -7.41 3.47 -10.92
C GLY A 85 -7.72 1.99 -11.14
N LEU A 86 -6.91 1.27 -11.91
CA LEU A 86 -7.00 -0.18 -12.13
C LEU A 86 -6.01 -0.96 -11.30
N ILE A 87 -4.81 -0.39 -11.15
CA ILE A 87 -3.72 -0.94 -10.35
C ILE A 87 -3.01 0.20 -9.65
N THR A 88 -2.60 -0.05 -8.41
CA THR A 88 -1.83 0.91 -7.61
C THR A 88 -0.49 0.28 -7.26
N LEU A 89 0.59 1.02 -7.53
CA LEU A 89 1.93 0.67 -7.10
C LEU A 89 2.16 1.20 -5.68
N TYR A 90 2.69 0.35 -4.82
CA TYR A 90 3.09 0.68 -3.46
C TYR A 90 4.57 0.34 -3.25
N SER A 91 5.22 1.10 -2.37
CA SER A 91 6.54 0.76 -1.85
C SER A 91 6.46 0.57 -0.33
N TRP A 92 7.10 -0.46 0.19
CA TRP A 92 7.12 -0.75 1.63
C TRP A 92 8.46 -0.39 2.27
N GLY A 93 8.42 0.16 3.49
CA GLY A 93 9.61 0.61 4.19
C GLY A 93 10.05 2.04 3.86
N THR A 94 11.10 2.46 4.55
CA THR A 94 11.79 3.74 4.32
C THR A 94 12.84 3.64 3.21
N LYS A 95 13.15 2.42 2.76
CA LYS A 95 14.07 2.11 1.66
C LYS A 95 13.29 1.85 0.39
N THR A 96 13.64 2.56 -0.68
CA THR A 96 13.07 2.37 -2.02
C THR A 96 13.97 1.42 -2.81
N GLU A 97 13.83 0.12 -2.55
CA GLU A 97 14.55 -0.93 -3.29
C GLU A 97 13.55 -1.78 -4.10
N PRO A 98 13.94 -2.31 -5.27
CA PRO A 98 13.04 -3.05 -6.17
C PRO A 98 12.23 -4.18 -5.50
N GLY A 99 12.85 -4.87 -4.52
CA GLY A 99 12.22 -5.95 -3.77
C GLY A 99 11.15 -5.50 -2.75
N THR A 100 10.95 -4.20 -2.55
CA THR A 100 9.93 -3.66 -1.63
C THR A 100 8.68 -3.14 -2.32
N TYR A 101 8.60 -3.28 -3.65
CA TYR A 101 7.43 -2.85 -4.42
C TYR A 101 6.36 -3.93 -4.50
N SER A 102 5.12 -3.49 -4.36
CA SER A 102 3.94 -4.33 -4.49
C SER A 102 2.87 -3.63 -5.31
N LEU A 103 1.99 -4.43 -5.92
CA LEU A 103 0.89 -3.95 -6.75
C LEU A 103 -0.43 -4.41 -6.15
N LEU A 104 -1.41 -3.52 -6.18
CA LEU A 104 -2.79 -3.81 -5.82
C LEU A 104 -3.71 -3.56 -7.02
N PRO A 105 -4.18 -4.61 -7.70
CA PRO A 105 -5.30 -4.50 -8.63
C PRO A 105 -6.56 -4.03 -7.87
N LYS A 106 -7.40 -3.20 -8.51
CA LYS A 106 -8.58 -2.54 -7.94
C LYS A 106 -9.53 -3.48 -7.16
N ASN A 107 -9.67 -4.72 -7.62
CA ASN A 107 -10.62 -5.69 -7.08
C ASN A 107 -9.96 -6.71 -6.13
N ASN A 108 -8.68 -6.53 -5.81
CA ASN A 108 -7.98 -7.41 -4.88
C ASN A 108 -7.97 -6.80 -3.47
N THR A 109 -7.94 -7.67 -2.46
CA THR A 109 -7.89 -7.28 -1.04
C THR A 109 -6.47 -7.10 -0.52
N SER A 110 -5.51 -7.78 -1.12
CA SER A 110 -4.10 -7.77 -0.74
C SER A 110 -3.23 -7.26 -1.88
N ALA A 111 -2.25 -6.43 -1.55
CA ALA A 111 -1.19 -6.09 -2.49
C ALA A 111 -0.27 -7.31 -2.63
N ARG A 112 0.39 -7.47 -3.77
CA ARG A 112 1.32 -8.57 -4.01
C ARG A 112 2.65 -8.04 -4.54
N LEU A 113 3.75 -8.61 -4.10
CA LEU A 113 5.08 -8.23 -4.60
C LEU A 113 5.14 -8.36 -6.13
N ILE A 114 5.81 -7.42 -6.79
CA ILE A 114 5.85 -7.31 -8.27
C ILE A 114 6.32 -8.59 -8.98
N LYS A 115 7.21 -9.36 -8.34
CA LYS A 115 7.72 -10.64 -8.85
C LYS A 115 6.70 -11.78 -8.83
N HIS A 116 5.64 -11.66 -8.04
CA HIS A 116 4.60 -12.70 -7.88
C HIS A 116 3.29 -12.37 -8.60
N ILE A 117 3.22 -11.25 -9.32
CA ILE A 117 2.07 -10.95 -10.18
C ILE A 117 2.14 -11.85 -11.42
N SER A 118 1.10 -12.66 -11.62
CA SER A 118 1.04 -13.56 -12.77
C SER A 118 0.63 -12.82 -14.04
N THR A 119 0.99 -13.37 -15.19
CA THR A 119 0.55 -12.87 -16.51
C THR A 119 -0.97 -12.74 -16.58
N ILE A 120 -1.72 -13.71 -16.05
CA ILE A 120 -3.20 -13.66 -16.03
C ILE A 120 -3.69 -12.44 -15.24
N GLN A 121 -3.13 -12.18 -14.06
CA GLN A 121 -3.48 -11.03 -13.25
C GLN A 121 -3.15 -9.71 -13.96
N THR A 122 -2.01 -9.65 -14.68
CA THR A 122 -1.67 -8.51 -15.52
C THR A 122 -2.74 -8.25 -16.57
N TYR A 123 -3.14 -9.27 -17.35
CA TYR A 123 -4.19 -9.12 -18.37
C TYR A 123 -5.53 -8.67 -17.78
N LEU A 124 -5.91 -9.21 -16.62
CA LEU A 124 -7.14 -8.82 -15.93
C LEU A 124 -7.08 -7.38 -15.41
N ALA A 125 -5.95 -6.95 -14.86
CA ALA A 125 -5.76 -5.58 -14.35
C ALA A 125 -5.96 -4.54 -15.46
N PHE A 126 -5.57 -4.83 -16.69
CA PHE A 126 -5.73 -3.94 -17.83
C PHE A 126 -6.92 -4.30 -18.74
N GLY A 127 -7.89 -5.07 -18.24
CA GLY A 127 -9.07 -5.55 -18.99
C GLY A 127 -9.83 -4.46 -19.77
N GLY A 128 -9.87 -3.23 -19.23
CA GLY A 128 -10.52 -2.09 -19.86
C GLY A 128 -9.71 -1.37 -20.95
N CYS A 129 -8.40 -1.64 -21.07
CA CYS A 129 -7.48 -0.98 -21.98
C CYS A 129 -7.26 -1.79 -23.27
N LYS A 130 -8.24 -1.82 -24.19
CA LYS A 130 -8.18 -2.71 -25.38
C LYS A 130 -6.91 -2.57 -26.22
N ASP A 131 -6.48 -1.35 -26.50
CA ASP A 131 -5.28 -1.10 -27.32
C ASP A 131 -4.02 -1.57 -26.61
N PHE A 132 -3.90 -1.29 -25.31
CA PHE A 132 -2.78 -1.76 -24.49
C PHE A 132 -2.73 -3.29 -24.41
N LEU A 133 -3.89 -3.94 -24.22
CA LEU A 133 -3.98 -5.40 -24.23
C LEU A 133 -3.60 -6.00 -25.58
N LYS A 134 -3.89 -5.32 -26.69
CA LYS A 134 -3.45 -5.75 -28.01
C LYS A 134 -1.93 -5.77 -28.08
N LYS A 135 -1.25 -4.70 -27.65
CA LYS A 135 0.23 -4.66 -27.61
C LYS A 135 0.82 -5.79 -26.75
N MET A 136 0.20 -6.10 -25.61
CA MET A 136 0.60 -7.23 -24.76
C MET A 136 0.44 -8.58 -25.47
N ARG A 137 -0.69 -8.80 -26.15
CA ARG A 137 -0.97 -10.04 -26.90
C ARG A 137 -0.03 -10.22 -28.08
N ASP A 138 0.24 -9.14 -28.78
CA ASP A 138 1.14 -9.09 -29.94
C ASP A 138 2.62 -9.15 -29.51
N LYS A 139 2.88 -9.13 -28.19
CA LYS A 139 4.21 -9.13 -27.57
C LYS A 139 5.11 -8.05 -28.17
N GLU A 140 4.55 -6.86 -28.39
CA GLU A 140 5.32 -5.69 -28.77
C GLU A 140 6.42 -5.42 -27.74
N ASP A 141 7.54 -4.86 -28.19
CA ASP A 141 8.69 -4.64 -27.32
C ASP A 141 8.33 -3.74 -26.11
N GLY A 142 8.68 -4.22 -24.92
CA GLY A 142 8.29 -3.60 -23.64
C GLY A 142 6.81 -3.71 -23.26
N TYR A 143 6.02 -4.60 -23.88
CA TYR A 143 4.65 -4.98 -23.48
C TYR A 143 4.54 -6.45 -23.06
N PHE A 144 5.68 -7.13 -22.92
CA PHE A 144 5.80 -8.45 -22.35
C PHE A 144 6.88 -8.42 -21.28
N MET A 145 6.70 -9.19 -20.21
CA MET A 145 7.66 -9.30 -19.12
C MET A 145 8.21 -10.72 -19.08
N LYS A 146 9.54 -10.84 -19.15
CA LYS A 146 10.22 -12.13 -19.08
C LYS A 146 10.07 -12.73 -17.68
N GLU A 147 10.01 -14.06 -17.61
CA GLU A 147 9.85 -14.76 -16.33
C GLU A 147 11.05 -14.56 -15.41
N ASP A 148 12.25 -14.47 -15.97
CA ASP A 148 13.52 -14.27 -15.28
C ASP A 148 13.95 -12.80 -15.17
N ALA A 149 13.08 -11.85 -15.55
CA ALA A 149 13.38 -10.42 -15.46
C ALA A 149 13.69 -10.02 -14.00
N PRO A 150 14.78 -9.25 -13.76
CA PRO A 150 15.11 -8.74 -12.43
C PRO A 150 14.06 -7.75 -11.93
N ASP A 151 13.93 -7.60 -10.61
CA ASP A 151 12.92 -6.74 -9.98
C ASP A 151 12.97 -5.29 -10.48
N GLU A 152 14.16 -4.77 -10.84
CA GLU A 152 14.32 -3.43 -11.43
C GLU A 152 13.67 -3.29 -12.81
N GLU A 153 13.87 -4.29 -13.69
CA GLU A 153 13.23 -4.34 -15.00
C GLU A 153 11.72 -4.51 -14.85
N ARG A 154 11.29 -5.34 -13.90
CA ARG A 154 9.87 -5.51 -13.59
C ARG A 154 9.24 -4.20 -13.12
N LEU A 155 9.90 -3.49 -12.20
CA LEU A 155 9.42 -2.22 -11.67
C LEU A 155 9.29 -1.16 -12.77
N SER A 156 10.33 -0.97 -13.59
CA SER A 156 10.30 -0.01 -14.69
C SER A 156 9.22 -0.34 -15.72
N THR A 157 9.03 -1.63 -16.03
CA THR A 157 7.96 -2.11 -16.91
C THR A 157 6.57 -1.79 -16.35
N TRP A 158 6.33 -2.08 -15.06
CA TRP A 158 5.07 -1.73 -14.41
C TRP A 158 4.81 -0.23 -14.38
N ILE A 159 5.84 0.58 -14.11
CA ILE A 159 5.71 2.05 -14.13
C ILE A 159 5.29 2.54 -15.52
N LYS A 160 5.94 2.03 -16.58
CA LYS A 160 5.57 2.32 -17.97
C LYS A 160 4.10 1.97 -18.23
N TRP A 161 3.70 0.75 -17.87
CA TRP A 161 2.35 0.26 -18.11
C TRP A 161 1.28 1.06 -17.37
N ILE A 162 1.51 1.39 -16.10
CA ILE A 162 0.58 2.20 -15.30
C ILE A 162 0.44 3.60 -15.90
N ASN A 163 1.54 4.24 -16.26
CA ASN A 163 1.53 5.59 -16.83
C ASN A 163 0.82 5.64 -18.19
N GLU A 164 1.09 4.68 -19.08
CA GLU A 164 0.44 4.61 -20.40
C GLU A 164 -1.07 4.41 -20.30
N THR A 165 -1.53 3.75 -19.23
CA THR A 165 -2.93 3.38 -19.04
C THR A 165 -3.70 4.31 -18.10
N GLN A 166 -3.13 5.45 -17.67
CA GLN A 166 -3.80 6.42 -16.79
C GLN A 166 -5.15 6.92 -17.33
N ASN A 167 -5.25 7.06 -18.66
CA ASN A 167 -6.46 7.56 -19.32
C ASN A 167 -7.39 6.44 -19.80
N CYS A 168 -7.11 5.19 -19.47
CA CYS A 168 -8.03 4.11 -19.78
C CYS A 168 -9.29 4.23 -18.92
N THR A 169 -10.39 4.67 -19.53
CA THR A 169 -11.71 4.46 -18.94
C THR A 169 -12.12 3.00 -19.08
N THR A 170 -12.16 2.26 -17.97
CA THR A 170 -13.05 1.09 -17.88
C THR A 170 -14.48 1.60 -17.98
N LYS A 171 -15.10 1.46 -19.15
CA LYS A 171 -16.55 1.55 -19.29
C LYS A 171 -17.21 0.36 -18.59
#